data_AF-A0A433TKR3-F1
#
_entry.id   AF-A0A433TKR3-F1
#
_cell.length_a   1.000
_cell.length_b   1.000
_cell.length_c   1.000
_cell.angle_alpha   90.00
_cell.angle_beta   90.00
_cell.angle_gamma   90.00
#
_symmetry.space_group_name_H-M   'P 1'
#
loop_
_entity.id
_entity.type
_entity.pdbx_description
1 polymer ?
#
loop_
_entity_poly.entity_id
_entity_poly.type
_entity_poly.pdbx_seq_one_letter_code
_entity_poly.pdbx_strand_id
1 'polypeptide(L)'
;MASFDPEESTKKSADVMGVKYPMKRLELSVHNFIKVLDIDLDRLHRHSENIKKLTNAEDWPGLHKEQVNASRTVQQIKANIREVERARTQVVDRDLGLFDSKVHDVKMKAISAVDEFAMLIGPGVSTTASSGSARQRTAVETGHGCDGTDSPLLPCSQPLLQETVSGTKGKSQSHRATLTQVF
;
A
#
# COMPACT_ATOMS: atom_id res chain seq x y z
N MET A 1 -20.17 57.41 -34.16
CA MET A 1 -19.03 56.68 -33.55
C MET A 1 -19.58 55.90 -32.38
N ALA A 2 -19.55 54.57 -32.44
CA ALA A 2 -20.09 53.72 -31.38
C ALA A 2 -19.02 53.55 -30.28
N SER A 3 -19.36 53.98 -29.06
CA SER A 3 -18.60 53.73 -27.84
C SER A 3 -18.80 52.28 -27.45
N PHE A 4 -17.72 51.51 -27.39
CA PHE A 4 -17.71 50.17 -26.83
C PHE A 4 -17.30 50.28 -25.36
N ASP A 5 -18.27 50.11 -24.45
CA ASP A 5 -18.02 49.84 -23.04
C ASP A 5 -17.70 48.34 -22.86
N PRO A 6 -16.55 47.97 -22.27
CA PRO A 6 -16.32 46.59 -21.86
C PRO A 6 -16.69 46.43 -20.38
N GLU A 7 -17.97 46.27 -20.10
CA GLU A 7 -18.41 45.75 -18.80
C GLU A 7 -18.18 44.23 -18.76
N GLU A 8 -17.48 43.82 -17.70
CA GLU A 8 -17.76 42.62 -16.92
C GLU A 8 -17.63 41.25 -17.63
N SER A 9 -16.40 40.73 -17.70
CA SER A 9 -16.20 39.28 -17.75
C SER A 9 -15.90 38.75 -16.35
N THR A 10 -16.92 38.58 -15.52
CA THR A 10 -16.87 37.67 -14.38
C THR A 10 -16.78 36.25 -14.91
N LYS A 11 -15.56 35.85 -15.29
CA LYS A 11 -15.20 34.46 -15.59
C LYS A 11 -15.36 33.66 -14.31
N LYS A 12 -16.56 33.10 -14.14
CA LYS A 12 -16.89 31.99 -13.28
C LYS A 12 -15.85 30.89 -13.54
N SER A 13 -14.89 30.75 -12.63
CA SER A 13 -13.83 29.74 -12.61
C SER A 13 -14.42 28.35 -12.30
N ALA A 14 -15.36 27.93 -13.12
CA ALA A 14 -16.13 26.71 -12.96
C ALA A 14 -15.73 25.70 -14.04
N ASP A 15 -14.48 25.22 -14.00
CA ASP A 15 -14.17 23.91 -14.61
C ASP A 15 -12.84 23.31 -14.14
N VAL A 16 -12.65 23.19 -12.82
CA VAL A 16 -11.69 22.21 -12.25
C VAL A 16 -12.36 21.41 -11.11
N MET A 17 -13.68 21.53 -10.97
CA MET A 17 -14.44 20.77 -9.97
C MET A 17 -15.41 19.88 -10.74
N GLY A 18 -15.04 18.61 -10.84
CA GLY A 18 -15.80 17.58 -11.56
C GLY A 18 -17.26 17.48 -11.12
N VAL A 19 -18.02 16.70 -11.89
CA VAL A 19 -19.46 16.47 -11.69
C VAL A 19 -19.74 16.02 -10.25
N LYS A 20 -20.53 16.80 -9.51
CA LYS A 20 -21.02 16.45 -8.17
C LYS A 20 -22.25 15.55 -8.25
N TYR A 21 -22.38 14.62 -7.32
CA TYR A 21 -23.45 13.62 -7.25
C TYR A 21 -24.19 13.69 -5.91
N PRO A 22 -25.51 13.42 -5.90
CA PRO A 22 -26.26 13.29 -4.65
C PRO A 22 -25.77 12.06 -3.88
N MET A 23 -25.93 12.10 -2.54
CA MET A 23 -25.47 11.01 -1.65
C MET A 23 -25.94 9.62 -2.10
N LYS A 24 -27.19 9.51 -2.58
CA LYS A 24 -27.81 8.25 -3.02
C LYS A 24 -26.97 7.47 -4.05
N ARG A 25 -26.25 8.18 -4.93
CA ARG A 25 -25.40 7.53 -5.95
C ARG A 25 -24.11 6.96 -5.36
N LEU A 26 -23.64 7.51 -4.25
CA LEU A 26 -22.39 7.17 -3.59
C LEU A 26 -22.60 6.17 -2.43
N GLU A 27 -23.83 5.83 -2.07
CA GLU A 27 -24.15 4.93 -0.94
C GLU A 27 -23.40 3.60 -1.02
N LEU A 28 -23.39 2.96 -2.19
CA LEU A 28 -22.67 1.69 -2.37
C LEU A 28 -21.15 1.87 -2.21
N SER A 29 -20.61 2.98 -2.70
CA SER A 29 -19.18 3.28 -2.54
C SER A 29 -18.84 3.52 -1.07
N VAL A 30 -19.66 4.28 -0.35
CA VAL A 30 -19.49 4.53 1.09
C VAL A 30 -19.55 3.23 1.90
N HIS A 31 -20.52 2.36 1.62
CA HIS A 31 -20.60 1.05 2.24
C HIS A 31 -19.34 0.21 1.98
N ASN A 32 -18.82 0.23 0.75
CA ASN A 32 -17.59 -0.48 0.40
C ASN A 32 -16.36 0.09 1.12
N PHE A 33 -16.23 1.41 1.24
CA PHE A 33 -15.13 2.03 1.98
C PHE A 33 -15.12 1.59 3.43
N ILE A 34 -16.27 1.61 4.10
CA ILE A 34 -16.41 1.18 5.49
C ILE A 34 -15.98 -0.28 5.62
N LYS A 35 -16.56 -1.16 4.80
CA LYS A 35 -16.28 -2.59 4.83
C LYS A 35 -14.80 -2.91 4.59
N VAL A 36 -14.18 -2.29 3.59
CA VAL A 36 -12.76 -2.55 3.27
C VAL A 36 -11.86 -2.04 4.39
N LEU A 37 -12.13 -0.84 4.92
CA LEU A 37 -11.35 -0.31 6.04
C LEU A 37 -11.48 -1.19 7.29
N ASP A 38 -12.67 -1.70 7.63
CA ASP A 38 -12.84 -2.60 8.78
C ASP A 38 -11.98 -3.87 8.63
N ILE A 39 -11.96 -4.48 7.44
CA ILE A 39 -11.13 -5.65 7.15
C ILE A 39 -9.63 -5.34 7.28
N ASP A 40 -9.20 -4.19 6.75
CA ASP A 40 -7.79 -3.79 6.82
C ASP A 40 -7.36 -3.45 8.26
N LEU A 41 -8.27 -2.87 9.07
CA LEU A 41 -8.01 -2.56 10.47
C LEU A 41 -7.83 -3.82 11.32
N ASP A 42 -8.71 -4.80 11.15
CA ASP A 42 -8.58 -6.10 11.80
C ASP A 42 -7.25 -6.78 11.43
N ARG A 43 -6.85 -6.65 10.16
CA ARG A 43 -5.58 -7.20 9.67
C ARG A 43 -4.38 -6.49 10.29
N LEU A 44 -4.41 -5.16 10.37
CA LEU A 44 -3.33 -4.37 10.98
C LEU A 44 -3.19 -4.68 12.48
N HIS A 45 -4.31 -4.85 13.17
CA HIS A 45 -4.32 -5.24 14.58
C HIS A 45 -3.63 -6.60 14.79
N ARG A 46 -3.97 -7.62 13.99
CA ARG A 46 -3.32 -8.95 14.04
C ARG A 46 -1.82 -8.86 13.76
N HIS A 47 -1.41 -8.08 12.76
CA HIS A 47 0.01 -7.84 12.49
C HIS A 47 0.73 -7.24 13.70
N SER A 48 0.08 -6.31 14.40
CA SER A 48 0.65 -5.67 15.60
C SER A 48 0.86 -6.67 16.74
N GLU A 49 -0.08 -7.60 16.94
CA GLU A 49 0.08 -8.69 17.91
C GLU A 49 1.18 -9.67 17.52
N ASN A 50 1.24 -10.05 16.25
CA ASN A 50 2.26 -10.97 15.74
C ASN A 50 3.66 -10.39 15.85
N ILE A 51 3.82 -9.11 15.54
CA ILE A 51 5.08 -8.38 15.74
C ILE A 51 5.53 -8.49 17.20
N LYS A 52 4.64 -8.21 18.16
CA LYS A 52 4.97 -8.34 19.60
C LYS A 52 5.39 -9.76 19.97
N LYS A 53 4.68 -10.78 19.46
CA LYS A 53 4.99 -12.19 19.72
C LYS A 53 6.36 -12.60 19.13
N LEU A 54 6.63 -12.21 17.89
CA LEU A 54 7.88 -12.53 17.19
C LEU A 54 9.09 -11.80 17.81
N THR A 55 8.92 -10.54 18.23
CA THR A 55 9.93 -9.80 18.99
C THR A 55 10.28 -10.52 20.29
N ASN A 56 9.29 -10.95 21.06
CA ASN A 56 9.53 -11.67 22.33
C ASN A 56 10.17 -13.05 22.14
N ALA A 57 9.96 -13.67 20.98
CA ALA A 57 10.54 -14.96 20.62
C ALA A 57 11.91 -14.84 19.92
N GLU A 58 12.41 -13.62 19.69
CA GLU A 58 13.65 -13.33 18.95
C GLU A 58 13.70 -13.94 17.54
N ASP A 59 12.54 -14.18 16.93
CA ASP A 59 12.42 -14.68 15.54
C ASP A 59 12.55 -13.52 14.56
N TRP A 60 13.79 -13.07 14.32
CA TRP A 60 14.09 -11.92 13.45
C TRP A 60 13.64 -12.11 11.99
N PRO A 61 13.82 -13.29 11.35
CA PRO A 61 13.29 -13.52 10.00
C PRO A 61 11.77 -13.43 9.94
N GLY A 62 11.07 -14.03 10.92
CA GLY A 62 9.62 -13.94 11.03
C GLY A 62 9.16 -12.50 11.27
N LEU A 63 9.82 -11.79 12.19
CA LEU A 63 9.54 -10.39 12.52
C LEU A 63 9.67 -9.50 11.28
N HIS A 64 10.77 -9.60 10.54
CA HIS A 64 10.98 -8.78 9.34
C HIS A 64 9.89 -9.03 8.29
N LYS A 65 9.55 -10.30 8.03
CA LYS A 65 8.47 -10.67 7.11
C LYS A 65 7.14 -10.06 7.55
N GLU A 66 6.84 -10.12 8.85
CA GLU A 66 5.60 -9.59 9.40
C GLU A 66 5.54 -8.06 9.30
N GLN A 67 6.63 -7.36 9.60
CA GLN A 67 6.73 -5.90 9.45
C GLN A 67 6.51 -5.45 7.99
N VAL A 68 7.05 -6.18 7.01
CA VAL A 68 6.83 -5.90 5.59
C VAL A 68 5.35 -6.09 5.23
N ASN A 69 4.73 -7.18 5.67
CA ASN A 69 3.30 -7.43 5.44
C ASN A 69 2.42 -6.34 6.06
N ALA A 70 2.70 -5.98 7.30
CA ALA A 70 1.99 -4.95 8.04
C ALA A 70 2.13 -3.58 7.37
N SER A 71 3.33 -3.24 6.87
CA SER A 71 3.58 -2.01 6.13
C SER A 71 2.73 -1.90 4.86
N ARG A 72 2.49 -3.00 4.14
CA ARG A 72 1.56 -3.02 2.99
C ARG A 72 0.13 -2.73 3.43
N THR A 73 -0.32 -3.32 4.52
CA THR A 73 -1.66 -3.06 5.09
C THR A 73 -1.82 -1.58 5.46
N VAL A 74 -0.80 -0.95 6.08
CA VAL A 74 -0.81 0.50 6.34
C VAL A 74 -0.94 1.32 5.06
N GLN A 75 -0.21 0.95 4.01
CA GLN A 75 -0.32 1.64 2.71
C GLN A 75 -1.71 1.50 2.11
N GLN A 76 -2.34 0.33 2.24
CA GLN A 76 -3.71 0.08 1.79
C GLN A 76 -4.72 0.94 2.54
N ILE A 77 -4.63 1.00 3.88
CA ILE A 77 -5.47 1.87 4.72
C ILE A 77 -5.33 3.33 4.30
N LYS A 78 -4.09 3.83 4.14
CA LYS A 78 -3.82 5.21 3.70
C LYS A 78 -4.39 5.48 2.30
N ALA A 79 -4.35 4.50 1.39
CA ALA A 79 -4.96 4.63 0.08
C ALA A 79 -6.48 4.73 0.14
N ASN A 80 -7.12 3.85 0.92
CA ASN A 80 -8.57 3.87 1.14
C ASN A 80 -9.05 5.19 1.78
N ILE A 81 -8.31 5.75 2.75
CA ILE A 81 -8.61 7.08 3.31
C ILE A 81 -8.57 8.15 2.21
N ARG A 82 -7.56 8.15 1.33
CA ARG A 82 -7.49 9.10 0.21
C ARG A 82 -8.65 8.92 -0.77
N GLU A 83 -9.13 7.71 -0.97
CA GLU A 83 -10.31 7.43 -1.80
C GLU A 83 -11.59 7.98 -1.18
N VAL A 84 -11.75 7.87 0.14
CA VAL A 84 -12.85 8.51 0.88
C VAL A 84 -12.80 10.03 0.68
N GLU A 85 -11.64 10.66 0.83
CA GLU A 85 -11.49 12.11 0.60
C GLU A 85 -11.79 12.49 -0.86
N ARG A 86 -11.36 11.67 -1.82
CA ARG A 86 -11.67 11.90 -3.23
C ARG A 86 -13.17 11.81 -3.48
N ALA A 87 -13.85 10.80 -2.92
CA ALA A 87 -15.29 10.65 -3.03
C ALA A 87 -16.04 11.85 -2.42
N ARG A 88 -15.54 12.38 -1.29
CA ARG A 88 -16.09 13.59 -0.65
C ARG A 88 -16.12 14.79 -1.60
N THR A 89 -15.10 14.98 -2.44
CA THR A 89 -15.08 16.08 -3.44
C THR A 89 -16.15 15.97 -4.52
N GLN A 90 -16.72 14.78 -4.70
CA GLN A 90 -17.77 14.51 -5.69
C GLN A 90 -19.18 14.58 -5.09
N VAL A 91 -19.34 14.90 -3.81
CA VAL A 91 -20.66 15.00 -3.16
C VAL A 91 -21.21 16.42 -3.34
N VAL A 92 -22.52 16.55 -3.59
CA VAL A 92 -23.21 17.85 -3.59
C VAL A 92 -23.15 18.48 -2.20
N ASP A 93 -22.92 19.78 -2.11
CA ASP A 93 -22.59 20.46 -0.84
C ASP A 93 -23.62 20.24 0.28
N ARG A 94 -24.92 20.18 -0.06
CA ARG A 94 -26.02 19.89 0.89
C ARG A 94 -25.92 18.52 1.57
N ASP A 95 -25.29 17.56 0.91
CA ASP A 95 -25.19 16.16 1.34
C ASP A 95 -23.85 15.87 2.04
N LEU A 96 -22.92 16.83 2.12
CA LEU A 96 -21.58 16.63 2.69
C LEU A 96 -21.63 16.20 4.17
N GLY A 97 -22.51 16.81 4.97
CA GLY A 97 -22.65 16.44 6.38
C GLY A 97 -23.10 14.99 6.57
N LEU A 98 -23.98 14.49 5.68
CA LEU A 98 -24.43 13.10 5.71
C LEU A 98 -23.32 12.14 5.28
N PHE A 99 -22.54 12.50 4.26
CA PHE A 99 -21.39 11.72 3.84
C PHE A 99 -20.37 11.62 4.97
N ASP A 100 -19.98 12.76 5.54
CA ASP A 100 -18.97 12.86 6.60
C ASP A 100 -19.41 12.05 7.83
N SER A 101 -20.67 12.16 8.26
CA SER A 101 -21.22 11.37 9.38
C SER A 101 -21.13 9.86 9.15
N LYS A 102 -21.35 9.37 7.92
CA LYS A 102 -21.31 7.93 7.61
C LYS A 102 -19.90 7.35 7.64
N VAL A 103 -18.89 8.13 7.24
CA VAL A 103 -17.50 7.64 7.14
C VAL A 103 -16.63 8.06 8.33
N HIS A 104 -17.12 8.95 9.20
CA HIS A 104 -16.35 9.54 10.29
C HIS A 104 -15.70 8.48 11.17
N ASP A 105 -16.49 7.57 11.74
CA ASP A 105 -16.02 6.61 12.73
C ASP A 105 -14.92 5.71 12.17
N VAL A 106 -15.14 5.15 10.97
CA VAL A 106 -14.16 4.24 10.35
C VAL A 106 -12.89 4.99 9.93
N LYS A 107 -13.01 6.24 9.46
CA LYS A 107 -11.86 7.07 9.09
C LYS A 107 -11.03 7.43 10.31
N MET A 108 -11.67 7.83 11.41
CA MET A 108 -10.97 8.18 12.66
C MET A 108 -10.27 6.96 13.26
N LYS A 109 -10.93 5.79 13.29
CA LYS A 109 -10.29 4.53 13.69
C LYS A 109 -9.09 4.19 12.80
N ALA A 110 -9.23 4.36 11.49
CA ALA A 110 -8.16 4.08 10.54
C ALA A 110 -6.94 4.99 10.73
N ILE A 111 -7.15 6.28 10.99
CA ILE A 111 -6.07 7.21 11.31
C ILE A 111 -5.39 6.81 12.63
N SER A 112 -6.17 6.58 13.69
CA SER A 112 -5.65 6.16 15.00
C SER A 112 -4.81 4.89 14.92
N ALA A 113 -5.32 3.86 14.24
CA ALA A 113 -4.64 2.58 14.12
C ALA A 113 -3.30 2.70 13.36
N VAL A 114 -3.24 3.56 12.34
CA VAL A 114 -2.00 3.82 11.60
C VAL A 114 -0.98 4.56 12.48
N ASP A 115 -1.41 5.52 13.28
CA ASP A 115 -0.54 6.27 14.19
C ASP A 115 -0.03 5.37 15.33
N GLU A 116 -0.91 4.58 15.94
CA GLU A 116 -0.54 3.57 16.96
C GLU A 116 0.47 2.56 16.42
N PHE A 117 0.26 2.07 15.20
CA PHE A 117 1.19 1.17 14.54
C PHE A 117 2.54 1.84 14.22
N ALA A 118 2.52 3.12 13.81
CA ALA A 118 3.75 3.88 13.60
C ALA A 118 4.54 4.06 14.90
N MET A 119 3.88 4.20 16.05
CA MET A 119 4.54 4.22 17.35
C MET A 119 5.12 2.85 17.75
N LEU A 120 4.49 1.75 17.33
CA LEU A 120 4.97 0.38 17.58
C LEU A 120 6.27 0.05 16.82
N ILE A 121 6.38 0.49 15.56
CA ILE A 121 7.55 0.20 14.69
C ILE A 121 8.57 1.35 14.66
N GLY A 122 8.15 2.56 15.02
CA GLY A 122 9.00 3.74 15.02
C GLY A 122 10.30 3.53 15.82
N PRO A 123 11.38 4.24 15.48
CA PRO A 123 12.68 4.03 16.11
C PRO A 123 12.64 4.41 17.59
N GLY A 124 12.27 3.48 18.46
CA GLY A 124 12.44 3.57 19.90
C GLY A 124 13.90 3.29 20.24
N VAL A 125 14.68 4.36 20.44
CA VAL A 125 15.92 4.45 21.26
C VAL A 125 16.49 3.10 21.77
N SER A 126 17.01 2.28 20.86
CA SER A 126 17.71 1.03 21.18
C SER A 126 19.03 0.99 20.42
N THR A 127 19.72 2.12 20.37
CA THR A 127 21.15 2.15 20.06
C THR A 127 21.82 2.67 21.32
N THR A 128 22.02 1.77 22.27
CA THR A 128 23.03 1.96 23.30
C THR A 128 24.36 2.09 22.57
N ALA A 129 24.75 3.35 22.38
CA ALA A 129 26.11 3.74 22.14
C ALA A 129 26.97 3.17 23.28
N SER A 130 27.70 2.11 22.97
CA SER A 130 28.87 1.61 23.69
C SER A 130 29.76 0.99 22.63
N SER A 131 31.04 1.27 22.51
CA SER A 131 31.92 2.28 23.07
C SER A 131 33.05 2.37 22.05
N GLY A 132 33.73 3.51 22.00
CA GLY A 132 34.69 3.82 20.95
C GLY A 132 35.75 2.74 20.70
N SER A 133 36.13 2.62 19.43
CA SER A 133 37.53 2.35 19.10
C SER A 133 37.85 3.05 17.79
N ALA A 134 38.20 4.33 17.92
CA ALA A 134 39.00 5.00 16.94
C ALA A 134 40.36 4.28 16.87
N ARG A 135 40.70 3.65 15.74
CA ARG A 135 42.10 3.41 15.43
C ARG A 135 42.41 3.25 13.93
N GLN A 136 43.05 4.32 13.44
CA GLN A 136 44.13 4.38 12.46
C GLN A 136 43.88 3.90 11.03
N ARG A 137 43.67 4.91 10.17
CA ARG A 137 44.26 5.03 8.83
C ARG A 137 45.71 4.55 8.84
N THR A 138 46.05 3.64 7.93
CA THR A 138 47.38 3.56 7.35
C THR A 138 47.23 3.66 5.84
N ALA A 139 47.85 4.70 5.30
CA ALA A 139 48.07 4.86 3.88
C ALA A 139 49.23 3.95 3.49
N VAL A 140 49.06 3.19 2.41
CA VAL A 140 50.18 2.70 1.61
C VAL A 140 49.95 3.25 0.21
N GLU A 141 50.75 4.26 -0.11
CA GLU A 141 51.06 4.62 -1.48
C GLU A 141 51.77 3.44 -2.14
N THR A 142 51.25 3.00 -3.28
CA THR A 142 52.11 2.47 -4.34
C THR A 142 51.46 2.87 -5.65
N GLY A 143 51.94 3.98 -6.22
CA GLY A 143 51.60 4.36 -7.58
C GLY A 143 52.14 3.34 -8.58
N HIS A 144 51.38 3.07 -9.62
CA HIS A 144 51.86 2.68 -10.95
C HIS A 144 50.81 3.18 -11.94
N GLY A 145 51.18 4.19 -12.73
CA GLY A 145 50.39 4.67 -13.85
C GLY A 145 50.71 3.89 -15.12
N CYS A 146 49.69 3.64 -15.92
CA CYS A 146 49.71 3.53 -17.38
C CYS A 146 48.23 3.45 -17.80
N ASP A 147 47.69 4.55 -18.33
CA ASP A 147 47.67 4.89 -19.75
C ASP A 147 46.49 4.23 -20.48
N GLY A 148 45.78 5.05 -21.26
CA GLY A 148 44.47 4.74 -21.80
C GLY A 148 44.51 3.72 -22.93
N THR A 149 43.36 3.10 -23.16
CA THR A 149 42.69 2.98 -24.47
C THR A 149 41.34 2.30 -24.29
N ASP A 150 40.31 2.98 -24.77
CA ASP A 150 39.16 2.47 -25.53
C ASP A 150 39.06 0.94 -25.72
N SER A 151 37.99 0.33 -25.21
CA SER A 151 37.14 -0.56 -26.00
C SER A 151 35.96 -1.09 -25.16
N PRO A 152 34.70 -0.76 -25.51
CA PRO A 152 33.54 -1.52 -25.11
C PRO A 152 33.37 -2.72 -26.04
N LEU A 153 32.38 -3.58 -25.73
CA LEU A 153 31.93 -4.80 -26.43
C LEU A 153 32.38 -6.09 -25.74
N LEU A 154 31.46 -6.75 -25.03
CA LEU A 154 30.73 -7.88 -25.62
C LEU A 154 29.47 -8.21 -24.77
N PRO A 155 28.35 -8.57 -25.42
CA PRO A 155 27.09 -8.92 -24.77
C PRO A 155 27.07 -10.38 -24.31
N CYS A 156 26.59 -10.62 -23.09
CA CYS A 156 26.33 -11.96 -22.59
C CYS A 156 25.03 -12.48 -23.23
N SER A 157 25.14 -13.39 -24.20
CA SER A 157 24.04 -14.16 -24.77
C SER A 157 24.24 -15.65 -24.47
N GLN A 158 23.20 -16.20 -23.81
CA GLN A 158 22.77 -17.58 -23.47
C GLN A 158 23.45 -18.83 -24.09
N PRO A 159 23.26 -20.01 -23.45
CA PRO A 159 22.15 -20.91 -23.82
C PRO A 159 21.41 -21.48 -22.59
N LEU A 160 20.07 -21.47 -22.53
CA LEU A 160 19.15 -22.48 -23.07
C LEU A 160 19.55 -23.93 -22.72
N LEU A 161 19.04 -24.44 -21.59
CA LEU A 161 18.85 -25.88 -21.39
C LEU A 161 17.36 -26.19 -21.47
N GLN A 162 16.98 -26.83 -22.58
CA GLN A 162 15.77 -27.64 -22.69
C GLN A 162 16.14 -29.06 -22.26
N GLU A 163 15.46 -29.60 -21.26
CA GLU A 163 15.32 -31.06 -21.12
C GLU A 163 13.84 -31.45 -21.16
N THR A 164 13.54 -32.05 -22.30
CA THR A 164 12.63 -33.15 -22.63
C THR A 164 11.78 -33.82 -21.53
N VAL A 165 10.46 -33.78 -21.79
CA VAL A 165 9.46 -34.87 -21.81
C VAL A 165 9.39 -35.91 -20.67
N SER A 166 8.26 -35.90 -19.96
CA SER A 166 7.37 -37.06 -19.67
C SER A 166 6.23 -36.56 -18.77
N GLY A 167 4.94 -36.72 -19.01
CA GLY A 167 4.25 -37.70 -19.83
C GLY A 167 3.46 -38.67 -18.95
N THR A 168 2.42 -38.23 -18.22
CA THR A 168 1.37 -39.13 -17.72
C THR A 168 -0.02 -38.45 -17.74
N LYS A 169 -0.90 -39.04 -18.57
CA LYS A 169 -2.35 -38.83 -18.56
C LYS A 169 -2.94 -39.46 -17.29
N GLY A 170 -3.81 -38.72 -16.60
CA GLY A 170 -4.71 -39.26 -15.58
C GLY A 170 -6.10 -38.69 -15.75
N LYS A 171 -6.88 -39.29 -16.66
CA LYS A 171 -8.30 -39.00 -16.89
C LYS A 171 -9.08 -39.97 -16.00
N SER A 172 -9.87 -39.48 -15.06
CA SER A 172 -10.89 -40.31 -14.41
C SER A 172 -12.16 -39.50 -14.16
N GLN A 173 -13.09 -39.65 -15.11
CA GLN A 173 -14.52 -39.46 -14.96
C GLN A 173 -15.08 -40.69 -14.24
N SER A 174 -15.95 -40.51 -13.24
CA SER A 174 -16.92 -41.50 -12.69
C SER A 174 -17.27 -41.13 -11.25
N HIS A 175 -18.49 -41.15 -10.73
CA HIS A 175 -19.83 -41.40 -11.25
C HIS A 175 -20.80 -40.71 -10.27
N ARG A 176 -21.94 -40.32 -10.82
CA ARG A 176 -23.18 -39.92 -10.16
C ARG A 176 -23.64 -41.03 -9.17
N ALA A 177 -24.08 -40.67 -7.97
CA ALA A 177 -24.91 -41.54 -7.14
C ALA A 177 -25.95 -40.70 -6.39
N THR A 178 -27.15 -40.67 -6.97
CA THR A 178 -28.41 -40.49 -6.26
C THR A 178 -28.67 -41.73 -5.40
N LEU A 179 -29.00 -41.55 -4.12
CA LEU A 179 -29.75 -42.56 -3.38
C LEU A 179 -30.82 -41.90 -2.50
N THR A 180 -32.05 -42.17 -2.90
CA THR A 180 -33.31 -42.01 -2.18
C THR A 180 -33.47 -43.18 -1.20
N GLN A 181 -33.88 -42.91 0.05
CA GLN A 181 -34.77 -43.74 0.88
C GLN A 181 -35.01 -42.98 2.19
N VAL A 182 -36.20 -42.44 2.45
CA VAL A 182 -37.41 -43.12 2.96
C VAL A 182 -37.11 -43.86 4.27
N PHE A 183 -37.35 -43.20 5.39
CA PHE A 183 -38.29 -43.61 6.46
C PHE A 183 -38.68 -42.37 7.27
#